data_AF-A0A644WMZ1-F1
#
_entry.id   AF-A0A644WMZ1-F1
#
_cell.length_a   1.000
_cell.length_b   1.000
_cell.length_c   1.000
_cell.angle_alpha   90.00
_cell.angle_beta   90.00
_cell.angle_gamma   90.00
#
_symmetry.space_group_name_H-M   'P 1'
#
loop_
_entity.id
_entity.type
_entity.pdbx_description
1 polymer ?
#
loop_
_entity_poly.entity_id
_entity_poly.type
_entity_poly.pdbx_seq_one_letter_code
_entity_poly.pdbx_strand_id
1 'polypeptide(L)' 'MCKTVVLRVIQYGTKDDWYAMLNLYGGKKQVADIMRHIKHIPARDASYAAIVLEIDKKELSCCTPRV' A
#
# COMPACT_ATOMS: atom_id res chain seq x y z
N MET A 1 -4.41 8.49 10.70
CA MET A 1 -2.94 8.62 10.81
C MET A 1 -2.20 7.59 9.94
N CYS A 2 -2.49 6.28 10.06
CA CYS A 2 -1.71 5.22 9.39
C CYS A 2 -1.67 5.29 7.86
N LYS A 3 -2.73 5.78 7.21
CA LYS A 3 -2.80 5.89 5.75
C LYS A 3 -1.70 6.77 5.16
N THR A 4 -1.32 7.85 5.84
CA THR A 4 -0.33 8.81 5.32
C THR A 4 1.08 8.22 5.30
N VAL A 5 1.46 7.48 6.35
CA VAL A 5 2.78 6.81 6.41
C VAL A 5 2.89 5.76 5.32
N VAL A 6 1.88 4.89 5.20
CA VAL A 6 1.84 3.83 4.17
C VAL A 6 1.93 4.45 2.77
N LEU A 7 1.15 5.49 2.47
CA LEU A 7 1.23 6.21 1.20
C LEU A 7 2.64 6.75 0.92
N ARG A 8 3.27 7.40 1.90
CA ARG A 8 4.59 8.02 1.71
C ARG A 8 5.68 6.99 1.47
N VAL A 9 5.68 5.89 2.23
CA VAL A 9 6.64 4.79 2.05
C VAL A 9 6.46 4.12 0.70
N ILE A 10 5.23 3.96 0.23
CA ILE A 10 4.97 3.37 -1.08
C ILE A 10 5.47 4.26 -2.21
N GLN A 11 5.28 5.57 -2.11
CA GLN A 11 5.64 6.53 -3.17
C GLN A 11 7.13 6.88 -3.19
N TYR A 12 7.76 6.96 -2.02
CA TYR A 12 9.11 7.55 -1.87
C TYR A 12 10.04 6.74 -0.97
N GLY A 13 9.55 5.68 -0.32
CA GLY A 13 10.30 4.94 0.68
C GLY A 13 11.45 4.13 0.08
N THR A 14 12.53 4.06 0.84
CA THR A 14 13.64 3.15 0.62
C THR A 14 13.26 1.72 1.08
N LYS A 15 14.13 0.74 0.80
CA LYS A 15 13.91 -0.64 1.29
C LYS A 15 13.78 -0.67 2.82
N ASP A 16 14.57 0.13 3.53
CA ASP A 16 14.55 0.18 4.99
C ASP A 16 13.24 0.77 5.52
N ASP A 17 12.69 1.78 4.84
CA ASP A 17 11.37 2.33 5.15
C ASP A 17 10.27 1.28 4.98
N TRP A 18 10.37 0.44 3.94
CA TRP A 18 9.46 -0.68 3.74
C TRP A 18 9.55 -1.70 4.86
N TYR A 19 10.77 -2.10 5.27
CA TYR A 19 10.96 -3.01 6.40
C TYR A 19 10.44 -2.42 7.72
N ALA A 20 10.74 -1.16 7.99
CA ALA A 20 10.27 -0.45 9.17
C ALA A 20 8.74 -0.35 9.18
N MET A 21 8.11 0.00 8.06
CA MET A 21 6.66 0.05 7.91
C MET A 21 6.03 -1.32 8.19
N LEU A 22 6.57 -2.39 7.61
CA LEU A 22 6.05 -3.74 7.84
C LEU A 22 6.16 -4.14 9.31
N ASN A 23 7.30 -3.87 9.95
CA ASN A 23 7.48 -4.17 11.38
C ASN A 23 6.53 -3.35 12.26
N LEU A 24 6.36 -2.06 11.95
CA LEU A 24 5.49 -1.16 12.71
C LEU A 24 4.01 -1.56 12.63
N TYR A 25 3.54 -1.96 11.45
CA TYR A 25 2.14 -2.28 11.22
C TYR A 25 1.79 -3.75 11.43
N GLY A 26 2.74 -4.63 11.78
CA GLY A 26 2.48 -6.04 12.05
C GLY A 26 2.52 -6.94 10.80
N GLY A 27 3.22 -6.50 9.75
CA GLY A 27 3.53 -7.28 8.56
C GLY A 27 2.70 -6.92 7.34
N LYS A 28 2.88 -7.72 6.28
CA LYS A 28 2.27 -7.45 4.96
C LYS A 28 0.75 -7.40 4.99
N LYS A 29 0.11 -8.28 5.77
CA LYS A 29 -1.36 -8.40 5.83
C LYS A 29 -2.01 -7.11 6.35
N GLN A 30 -1.49 -6.54 7.43
CA GLN A 30 -2.00 -5.29 7.99
C GLN A 30 -1.74 -4.10 7.08
N VAL A 31 -0.58 -4.03 6.42
CA VAL A 31 -0.31 -2.99 5.42
C VAL A 31 -1.23 -3.13 4.21
N ALA A 32 -1.51 -4.36 3.75
CA ALA A 32 -2.47 -4.65 2.70
C ALA A 32 -3.89 -4.20 3.07
N ASP A 33 -4.35 -4.48 4.28
CA ASP A 33 -5.65 -3.98 4.77
C ASP A 33 -5.73 -2.46 4.72
N ILE A 34 -4.66 -1.75 5.13
CA ILE A 34 -4.58 -0.29 5.02
C ILE A 34 -4.65 0.16 3.55
N MET A 35 -3.92 -0.53 2.66
CA MET A 35 -3.89 -0.26 1.22
C MET A 35 -5.26 -0.40 0.55
N ARG A 36 -6.08 -1.39 0.96
CA ARG A 36 -7.45 -1.54 0.44
C ARG A 36 -8.32 -0.31 0.72
N HIS A 37 -7.99 0.50 1.73
CA HIS A 37 -8.72 1.73 2.08
C HIS A 37 -8.13 3.03 1.50
N ILE A 38 -7.08 2.95 0.67
CA ILE A 38 -6.50 4.09 -0.05
C ILE A 38 -7.27 4.29 -1.36
N LYS A 39 -7.84 5.48 -1.53
CA LYS A 39 -8.69 5.82 -2.68
C LYS A 39 -7.93 6.43 -3.85
N HIS A 40 -6.78 7.04 -3.58
CA HIS A 40 -6.03 7.81 -4.57
C HIS A 40 -4.52 7.61 -4.36
N ILE A 41 -3.87 7.03 -5.35
CA ILE A 41 -2.41 6.86 -5.45
C ILE A 41 -2.09 6.64 -6.95
N PRO A 42 -0.91 7.05 -7.46
CA PRO A 42 -0.54 6.77 -8.84
C PRO A 42 -0.57 5.27 -9.16
N ALA A 43 -1.03 4.92 -10.37
CA ALA A 43 -1.19 3.52 -10.79
C ALA A 43 0.12 2.70 -10.76
N ARG A 44 1.25 3.37 -11.02
CA ARG A 44 2.59 2.77 -10.89
C ARG A 44 2.86 2.31 -9.47
N ASP A 45 2.61 3.18 -8.50
CA ASP A 45 2.90 2.94 -7.08
C ASP A 45 1.94 1.90 -6.49
N ALA A 46 0.65 1.96 -6.87
CA ALA A 46 -0.32 0.91 -6.54
C ALA A 46 0.11 -0.46 -7.09
N SER A 47 0.61 -0.49 -8.33
CA SER A 47 1.07 -1.73 -8.95
C SER A 47 2.29 -2.30 -8.26
N TYR A 48 3.25 -1.45 -7.88
CA TYR A 48 4.42 -1.86 -7.13
C TYR A 48 4.03 -2.41 -5.74
N ALA A 49 3.17 -1.68 -5.02
CA ALA A 49 2.70 -2.12 -3.71
C ALA A 49 1.93 -3.45 -3.78
N ALA A 50 1.10 -3.66 -4.82
CA ALA A 50 0.39 -4.91 -5.03
C ALA A 50 1.35 -6.11 -5.19
N ILE A 51 2.47 -5.93 -5.91
CA ILE A 51 3.49 -6.96 -6.08
C ILE A 51 4.19 -7.26 -4.76
N VAL A 52 4.62 -6.22 -4.02
CA VAL A 52 5.37 -6.39 -2.77
C VAL A 52 4.51 -7.01 -1.65
N LEU A 53 3.24 -6.59 -1.59
CA LEU A 53 2.28 -7.05 -0.59
C LEU A 53 1.55 -8.33 -1.00
N GLU A 54 1.80 -8.85 -2.21
CA GLU A 54 1.20 -10.07 -2.75
C GLU A 54 -0.34 -10.04 -2.73
N ILE A 55 -0.92 -8.92 -3.17
CA ILE A 55 -2.38 -8.72 -3.26
C ILE A 55 -2.83 -8.50 -4.70
N ASP A 56 -4.04 -8.97 -5.03
CA ASP A 56 -4.63 -8.69 -6.35
C ASP A 56 -4.96 -7.18 -6.45
N LYS A 57 -4.62 -6.56 -7.58
CA LYS A 57 -4.96 -5.15 -7.87
C LYS A 57 -6.47 -4.90 -7.79
N LYS A 58 -7.31 -5.91 -8.05
CA LYS A 58 -8.76 -5.83 -7.94
C LYS A 58 -9.25 -5.56 -6.51
N GLU A 59 -8.45 -5.90 -5.50
CA GLU A 59 -8.77 -5.66 -4.10
C GLU A 59 -8.47 -4.22 -3.66
N LEU A 60 -7.73 -3.46 -4.46
CA LEU A 60 -7.37 -2.08 -4.17
C LEU A 60 -8.46 -1.12 -4.61
N SER A 61 -9.02 -0.37 -3.65
CA SER A 61 -10.04 0.66 -3.92
C SER A 61 -9.59 1.78 -4.87
N CYS A 62 -8.28 1.98 -5.05
CA CYS A 62 -7.74 2.96 -6.02
C CYS A 62 -7.73 2.43 -7.46
N CYS A 63 -7.84 1.11 -7.67
CA CYS A 63 -7.76 0.46 -8.97
C CYS A 63 -9.13 -0.02 -9.48
N THR A 64 -10.15 -0.04 -8.63
CA THR A 64 -11.53 -0.34 -9.04
C THR A 64 -12.24 0.94 -9.50
N PRO A 65 -12.98 0.90 -10.64
CA PRO A 65 -13.87 1.99 -11.00
C PRO A 65 -14.89 2.19 -9.89
N ARG A 66 -15.11 3.45 -9.45
CA ARG A 66 -16.28 3.75 -8.63
C ARG A 66 -17.51 3.59 -9.51
N VAL A 67 -18.37 2.64 -9.16
CA VAL A 67 -19.75 2.55 -9.67
C VAL A 67 -20.57 3.65 -9.03
#